data_AF-A0A6P0I587-F1
#
_entry.id   AF-A0A6P0I587-F1
#
_cell.length_a   1.000
_cell.length_b   1.000
_cell.length_c   1.000
_cell.angle_alpha   90.00
_cell.angle_beta   90.00
_cell.angle_gamma   90.00
#
_symmetry.space_group_name_H-M   'P 1'
#
loop_
_entity.id
_entity.type
_entity.pdbx_description
1 polymer ?
#
loop_
_entity_poly.entity_id
_entity_poly.type
_entity_poly.pdbx_seq_one_letter_code
_entity_poly.pdbx_strand_id
1 'polypeptide(L)'
;SHPPKNPTASQNHTAISWPIDLIIDSQKNCVGFLMLEISNAKEMINIYHPKLRCQEAPKFNWYCLHIIALNFVSILKEIHARNYVIGDISAKNILVNDRSLVSLIDTDSFQVKDSKTGKVYRCSVGSEGFIPPELVGKNLSQFTQTRYNDRFRLAVIIYYLLFGYHPFTGKWTGSGDPPGQNESISKGYWPYGINSLLIPSPNTIPLKAAHPTLEKLFLKCFNDGHKKPSFRPSPEDWFQALQVAINGLEVCSKNRNHIYSKHYGQCYWCERANNLNVDVFPSVQQPIHPKRILIKKSSSSYQGNKSTQNTQKSSSSSQGNKSTQNTQKSSSSFQANKSTQNTQKSSSSVGKNMSVTPWKTIVTISTIISTALAGLSFLQYQERNQIIKQIERLREQNKLPSGKWNLSSYSLELELENFGNIIEGEKPLIYFDIDDLIKEMRKKTTSLDENIENLQAKVKNLEEEKEELKDKNNSLQNRINRINNNYRQNRNNESKEYTTYINFCNKTSHDKIYAALTYRNENGFISKGWYHVESGECSKITVAQNYRDNVYVYGMDNRGKHEWGKGKDSFCINLVDKFTIYKSDKVSCNDSNQKRVSMSKFSVSPGTNTWSFY
;
A
#
# COMPACT_ATOMS: atom_id res chain seq x y z
N SER A 1 12.72 -15.13 -10.69
CA SER A 1 11.79 -13.98 -10.70
C SER A 1 12.58 -12.68 -10.57
N HIS A 2 12.01 -11.52 -10.92
CA HIS A 2 12.68 -10.20 -10.82
C HIS A 2 11.88 -9.21 -9.94
N PRO A 3 11.50 -9.57 -8.70
CA PRO A 3 10.63 -8.74 -7.85
C PRO A 3 11.23 -7.34 -7.60
N PRO A 4 10.42 -6.26 -7.62
CA PRO A 4 10.84 -4.95 -7.15
C PRO A 4 11.33 -5.00 -5.70
N LYS A 5 12.17 -4.04 -5.31
CA LYS A 5 12.63 -3.94 -3.92
C LYS A 5 11.48 -3.46 -3.04
N ASN A 6 11.33 -4.06 -1.86
CA ASN A 6 10.40 -3.59 -0.84
C ASN A 6 11.02 -2.39 -0.08
N PRO A 7 10.50 -1.15 -0.22
CA PRO A 7 11.08 0.03 0.42
C PRO A 7 10.89 0.06 1.95
N THR A 8 9.96 -0.74 2.49
CA THR A 8 9.64 -0.80 3.93
C THR A 8 10.12 -2.07 4.62
N ALA A 9 10.99 -2.87 3.99
CA ALA A 9 11.43 -4.16 4.53
C ALA A 9 12.01 -4.08 5.97
N SER A 10 12.73 -2.99 6.29
CA SER A 10 13.27 -2.72 7.63
C SER A 10 12.22 -2.47 8.72
N GLN A 11 10.95 -2.31 8.35
CA GLN A 11 9.82 -2.09 9.26
C GLN A 11 8.97 -3.36 9.47
N ASN A 12 9.48 -4.52 9.03
CA ASN A 12 8.78 -5.80 8.98
C ASN A 12 7.38 -5.66 8.35
N HIS A 13 7.38 -5.29 7.07
CA HIS A 13 6.17 -4.90 6.34
C HIS A 13 6.26 -5.26 4.85
N THR A 14 5.22 -5.89 4.30
CA THR A 14 5.11 -6.27 2.89
C THR A 14 4.50 -5.14 2.07
N ALA A 15 5.33 -4.32 1.43
CA ALA A 15 4.84 -3.18 0.62
C ALA A 15 4.26 -3.57 -0.75
N ILE A 16 4.61 -4.75 -1.25
CA ILE A 16 4.19 -5.27 -2.55
C ILE A 16 3.90 -6.75 -2.31
N SER A 17 2.63 -7.17 -2.38
CA SER A 17 2.32 -8.59 -2.46
C SER A 17 2.70 -9.05 -3.85
N TRP A 18 3.85 -9.72 -3.98
CA TRP A 18 4.42 -10.16 -5.25
C TRP A 18 4.26 -11.68 -5.40
N PRO A 19 4.00 -12.22 -6.60
CA PRO A 19 3.89 -13.67 -6.80
C PRO A 19 5.17 -14.40 -6.36
N ILE A 20 4.98 -15.40 -5.50
CA ILE A 20 6.05 -16.14 -4.81
C ILE A 20 6.42 -17.39 -5.62
N ASP A 21 5.41 -18.17 -6.00
CA ASP A 21 5.57 -19.47 -6.65
C ASP A 21 4.37 -19.78 -7.57
N LEU A 22 4.49 -20.80 -8.43
CA LEU A 22 3.42 -21.28 -9.30
C LEU A 22 2.68 -22.45 -8.64
N ILE A 23 1.35 -22.48 -8.80
CA ILE A 23 0.53 -23.63 -8.43
C ILE A 23 0.45 -24.54 -9.65
N ILE A 24 0.90 -25.78 -9.49
CA ILE A 24 1.00 -26.78 -10.54
C ILE A 24 0.12 -27.99 -10.17
N ASP A 25 -0.71 -28.46 -11.11
CA ASP A 25 -1.58 -29.63 -10.90
C ASP A 25 -0.81 -30.96 -11.03
N SER A 26 -1.50 -32.08 -10.76
CA SER A 26 -0.95 -33.43 -10.91
C SER A 26 -0.50 -33.78 -12.35
N GLN A 27 -0.97 -33.04 -13.34
CA GLN A 27 -0.68 -33.20 -14.77
C GLN A 27 0.46 -32.28 -15.24
N LYS A 28 1.06 -31.50 -14.33
CA LYS A 28 2.11 -30.50 -14.56
C LYS A 28 1.66 -29.23 -15.30
N ASN A 29 0.36 -28.94 -15.35
CA ASN A 29 -0.14 -27.65 -15.84
C ASN A 29 -0.01 -26.58 -14.76
N CYS A 30 0.32 -25.36 -15.17
CA CYS A 30 0.25 -24.19 -14.29
C CYS A 30 -1.22 -23.76 -14.16
N VAL A 31 -1.80 -23.94 -12.97
CA VAL A 31 -3.21 -23.64 -12.67
C VAL A 31 -3.41 -22.40 -11.79
N GLY A 32 -2.31 -21.81 -11.29
CA GLY A 32 -2.35 -20.56 -10.51
C GLY A 32 -0.99 -20.13 -10.01
N PHE A 33 -0.96 -19.25 -9.02
CA PHE A 33 0.25 -18.78 -8.36
C PHE A 33 -0.04 -18.41 -6.89
N LEU A 34 0.99 -18.44 -6.04
CA LEU A 34 0.91 -18.06 -4.63
C LEU A 34 1.32 -16.60 -4.44
N MET A 35 0.61 -15.88 -3.57
CA MET A 35 0.91 -14.50 -3.15
C MET A 35 0.86 -14.40 -1.63
N LEU A 36 1.43 -13.32 -1.06
CA LEU A 36 1.26 -13.03 0.36
C LEU A 36 -0.11 -12.39 0.60
N GLU A 37 -0.90 -12.99 1.48
CA GLU A 37 -2.06 -12.32 2.06
C GLU A 37 -1.60 -11.11 2.89
N ILE A 38 -2.32 -9.98 2.74
CA ILE A 38 -2.08 -8.76 3.53
C ILE A 38 -3.21 -8.61 4.55
N SER A 39 -2.98 -9.13 5.75
CA SER A 39 -3.89 -8.97 6.89
C SER A 39 -3.61 -7.69 7.69
N ASN A 40 -4.57 -7.28 8.52
CA ASN A 40 -4.46 -6.10 9.40
C ASN A 40 -4.23 -4.76 8.68
N ALA A 41 -4.81 -4.61 7.49
CA ALA A 41 -4.82 -3.39 6.70
C ALA A 41 -6.25 -3.07 6.21
N LYS A 42 -6.49 -1.81 5.85
CA LYS A 42 -7.76 -1.30 5.31
C LYS A 42 -7.55 -0.79 3.90
N GLU A 43 -8.53 -0.96 3.02
CA GLU A 43 -8.51 -0.32 1.69
C GLU A 43 -8.36 1.20 1.80
N MET A 44 -7.65 1.80 0.84
CA MET A 44 -7.32 3.22 0.85
C MET A 44 -8.55 4.15 0.87
N ILE A 45 -9.72 3.71 0.39
CA ILE A 45 -10.98 4.45 0.50
C ILE A 45 -11.38 4.72 1.95
N ASN A 46 -11.18 3.75 2.85
CA ASN A 46 -11.43 3.88 4.28
C ASN A 46 -10.45 4.83 4.98
N ILE A 47 -9.43 5.31 4.27
CA ILE A 47 -8.38 6.17 4.79
C ILE A 47 -8.50 7.60 4.26
N TYR A 48 -8.70 7.82 2.96
CA TYR A 48 -8.85 9.20 2.45
C TYR A 48 -10.25 9.77 2.69
N HIS A 49 -11.31 8.95 2.62
CA HIS A 49 -12.68 9.45 2.72
C HIS A 49 -12.99 9.85 4.18
N PRO A 50 -13.34 11.11 4.49
CA PRO A 50 -13.43 11.58 5.87
C PRO A 50 -14.38 10.78 6.77
N LYS A 51 -15.59 10.43 6.29
CA LYS A 51 -16.58 9.67 7.07
C LYS A 51 -16.06 8.28 7.44
N LEU A 52 -15.50 7.56 6.46
CA LEU A 52 -14.98 6.20 6.66
C LEU A 52 -13.71 6.21 7.51
N ARG A 53 -12.82 7.20 7.33
CA ARG A 53 -11.64 7.37 8.20
C ARG A 53 -12.02 7.56 9.66
N CYS A 54 -13.08 8.32 9.97
CA CYS A 54 -13.54 8.48 11.34
C CYS A 54 -14.07 7.17 11.97
N GLN A 55 -14.46 6.18 11.17
CA GLN A 55 -14.93 4.87 11.63
C GLN A 55 -13.77 3.87 11.70
N GLU A 56 -13.04 3.72 10.59
CA GLU A 56 -12.04 2.66 10.36
C GLU A 56 -10.62 3.01 10.81
N ALA A 57 -10.29 4.31 10.86
CA ALA A 57 -8.95 4.80 11.21
C ALA A 57 -9.00 6.15 11.97
N PRO A 58 -9.76 6.29 13.07
CA PRO A 58 -10.03 7.59 13.72
C PRO A 58 -8.77 8.32 14.23
N LYS A 59 -7.67 7.60 14.46
CA LYS A 59 -6.37 8.19 14.86
C LYS A 59 -5.63 8.87 13.69
N PHE A 60 -6.05 8.67 12.45
CA PHE A 60 -5.35 9.20 11.28
C PHE A 60 -5.74 10.65 11.03
N ASN A 61 -4.73 11.52 11.11
CA ASN A 61 -4.84 12.92 10.73
C ASN A 61 -4.10 13.20 9.43
N TRP A 62 -4.11 14.46 9.01
CA TRP A 62 -3.55 14.87 7.73
C TRP A 62 -2.04 14.63 7.59
N TYR A 63 -1.29 14.52 8.69
CA TYR A 63 0.12 14.06 8.66
C TYR A 63 0.21 12.59 8.27
N CYS A 64 -0.64 11.72 8.83
CA CYS A 64 -0.69 10.31 8.44
C CYS A 64 -0.97 10.17 6.94
N LEU A 65 -1.89 10.96 6.39
CA LEU A 65 -2.21 10.96 4.96
C LEU A 65 -1.02 11.38 4.07
N HIS A 66 -0.18 12.32 4.53
CA HIS A 66 1.10 12.65 3.87
C HIS A 66 2.12 11.50 3.95
N ILE A 67 2.22 10.81 5.09
CA ILE A 67 3.12 9.65 5.27
C ILE A 67 2.70 8.49 4.36
N ILE A 68 1.40 8.23 4.25
CA ILE A 68 0.82 7.23 3.33
C ILE A 68 1.17 7.57 1.88
N ALA A 69 0.99 8.84 1.48
CA ALA A 69 1.41 9.29 0.16
C ALA A 69 2.92 9.08 -0.10
N LEU A 70 3.77 9.40 0.87
CA LEU A 70 5.22 9.22 0.77
C LEU A 70 5.63 7.74 0.65
N ASN A 71 4.98 6.86 1.42
CA ASN A 71 5.17 5.41 1.37
C ASN A 71 4.72 4.85 0.01
N PHE A 72 3.53 5.24 -0.47
CA PHE A 72 3.01 4.82 -1.77
C PHE A 72 3.91 5.25 -2.94
N VAL A 73 4.37 6.50 -2.94
CA VAL A 73 5.33 7.02 -3.91
C VAL A 73 6.65 6.21 -3.90
N SER A 74 7.13 5.83 -2.73
CA SER A 74 8.35 5.01 -2.58
C SER A 74 8.21 3.64 -3.23
N ILE A 75 7.01 3.05 -3.21
CA ILE A 75 6.71 1.78 -3.85
C ILE A 75 6.72 1.92 -5.38
N LEU A 76 6.08 2.96 -5.91
CA LEU A 76 6.11 3.24 -7.35
C LEU A 76 7.53 3.47 -7.88
N LYS A 77 8.41 4.12 -7.10
CA LYS A 77 9.83 4.29 -7.47
C LYS A 77 10.51 2.95 -7.73
N GLU A 78 10.37 1.99 -6.82
CA GLU A 78 11.02 0.67 -6.94
C GLU A 78 10.41 -0.20 -8.06
N ILE A 79 9.10 -0.08 -8.31
CA ILE A 79 8.40 -0.75 -9.43
C ILE A 79 8.87 -0.18 -10.78
N HIS A 80 8.86 1.15 -10.93
CA HIS A 80 9.30 1.82 -12.17
C HIS A 80 10.80 1.63 -12.43
N ALA A 81 11.62 1.49 -11.38
CA ALA A 81 13.04 1.15 -11.51
C ALA A 81 13.30 -0.25 -12.12
N ARG A 82 12.31 -1.16 -12.08
CA ARG A 82 12.34 -2.45 -12.78
C ARG A 82 11.69 -2.42 -14.17
N ASN A 83 11.33 -1.24 -14.68
CA ASN A 83 10.60 -1.02 -15.94
C ASN A 83 9.20 -1.69 -15.97
N TYR A 84 8.60 -1.95 -14.82
CA TYR A 84 7.21 -2.37 -14.72
C TYR A 84 6.28 -1.15 -14.70
N VAL A 85 5.06 -1.36 -15.18
CA VAL A 85 3.97 -0.37 -15.16
C VAL A 85 2.78 -1.04 -14.49
N ILE A 86 2.21 -0.41 -13.47
CA ILE A 86 1.15 -1.01 -12.64
C ILE A 86 -0.14 -1.13 -13.45
N GLY A 87 -0.49 -0.09 -14.22
CA GLY A 87 -1.65 -0.13 -15.11
C GLY A 87 -2.98 0.16 -14.41
N ASP A 88 -3.37 -0.60 -13.38
CA ASP A 88 -4.61 -0.33 -12.60
C ASP A 88 -4.32 0.16 -11.17
N ILE A 89 -3.58 1.28 -11.06
CA ILE A 89 -3.49 2.01 -9.80
C ILE A 89 -4.86 2.59 -9.48
N SER A 90 -5.49 2.07 -8.43
CA SER A 90 -6.82 2.45 -7.94
C SER A 90 -6.90 2.22 -6.42
N ALA A 91 -7.88 2.84 -5.75
CA ALA A 91 -7.97 2.80 -4.28
C ALA A 91 -8.19 1.40 -3.69
N LYS A 92 -8.94 0.53 -4.39
CA LYS A 92 -9.17 -0.89 -4.01
C LYS A 92 -7.89 -1.71 -3.92
N ASN A 93 -6.91 -1.42 -4.80
CA ASN A 93 -5.67 -2.19 -4.94
C ASN A 93 -4.56 -1.71 -3.99
N ILE A 94 -4.88 -0.81 -3.06
CA ILE A 94 -3.93 -0.21 -2.12
C ILE A 94 -4.48 -0.37 -0.70
N LEU A 95 -3.77 -1.15 0.11
CA LEU A 95 -4.10 -1.36 1.52
C LEU A 95 -3.18 -0.55 2.42
N VAL A 96 -3.68 -0.10 3.57
CA VAL A 96 -2.95 0.70 4.55
C VAL A 96 -3.16 0.13 5.95
N ASN A 97 -2.08 -0.09 6.70
CA ASN A 97 -2.17 -0.51 8.11
C ASN A 97 -2.13 0.68 9.08
N ASP A 98 -2.41 0.41 10.36
CA ASP A 98 -2.39 1.35 11.48
C ASP A 98 -1.08 2.16 11.62
N ARG A 99 0.05 1.64 11.14
CA ARG A 99 1.35 2.31 11.09
C ARG A 99 1.53 3.25 9.90
N SER A 100 0.47 3.52 9.12
CA SER A 100 0.51 4.32 7.87
C SER A 100 1.41 3.72 6.77
N LEU A 101 1.71 2.41 6.85
CA LEU A 101 2.47 1.69 5.81
C LEU A 101 1.50 1.17 4.74
N VAL A 102 1.99 1.12 3.49
CA VAL A 102 1.17 0.88 2.30
C VAL A 102 1.56 -0.43 1.64
N SER A 103 0.58 -1.29 1.38
CA SER A 103 0.73 -2.53 0.61
C SER A 103 0.00 -2.42 -0.71
N LEU A 104 0.69 -2.72 -1.81
CA LEU A 104 0.06 -3.02 -3.09
C LEU A 104 -0.35 -4.49 -3.16
N ILE A 105 -1.59 -4.71 -3.56
CA ILE A 105 -2.17 -6.00 -3.98
C ILE A 105 -2.47 -5.94 -5.48
N ASP A 106 -3.04 -7.02 -6.07
CA ASP A 106 -3.38 -7.09 -7.51
C ASP A 106 -2.14 -6.74 -8.38
N THR A 107 -1.07 -7.53 -8.19
CA THR A 107 0.23 -7.32 -8.87
C THR A 107 0.45 -8.25 -10.07
N ASP A 108 -0.45 -9.20 -10.25
CA ASP A 108 -0.59 -10.10 -11.38
C ASP A 108 -1.18 -9.43 -12.62
N SER A 109 -1.92 -8.32 -12.45
CA SER A 109 -2.40 -7.46 -13.55
C SER A 109 -1.34 -6.47 -14.09
N PHE A 110 -0.14 -6.40 -13.49
CA PHE A 110 0.90 -5.45 -13.89
C PHE A 110 1.38 -5.68 -15.33
N GLN A 111 1.68 -4.59 -16.05
CA GLN A 111 2.36 -4.68 -17.33
C GLN A 111 3.86 -4.96 -17.15
N VAL A 112 4.30 -6.10 -17.71
CA VAL A 112 5.67 -6.59 -17.66
C VAL A 112 6.24 -6.73 -19.07
N LYS A 113 7.47 -6.27 -19.27
CA LYS A 113 8.26 -6.58 -20.47
C LYS A 113 9.26 -7.69 -20.14
N ASP A 114 9.19 -8.80 -20.88
CA ASP A 114 10.20 -9.84 -20.82
C ASP A 114 11.53 -9.30 -21.39
N SER A 115 12.60 -9.36 -20.59
CA SER A 115 13.93 -8.88 -20.97
C SER A 115 14.63 -9.76 -22.00
N LYS A 116 14.23 -11.03 -22.14
CA LYS A 116 14.81 -11.99 -23.10
C LYS A 116 14.13 -11.90 -24.46
N THR A 117 12.80 -12.00 -24.50
CA THR A 117 12.03 -12.00 -25.76
C THR A 117 11.59 -10.62 -26.22
N GLY A 118 11.65 -9.61 -25.35
CA GLY A 118 11.11 -8.27 -25.61
C GLY A 118 9.58 -8.19 -25.57
N LYS A 119 8.88 -9.32 -25.41
CA LYS A 119 7.41 -9.40 -25.36
C LYS A 119 6.86 -8.57 -24.20
N VAL A 120 5.82 -7.79 -24.48
CA VAL A 120 5.08 -7.03 -23.46
C VAL A 120 3.79 -7.78 -23.11
N TYR A 121 3.70 -8.22 -21.86
CA TYR A 121 2.48 -8.69 -21.22
C TYR A 121 1.75 -7.45 -20.71
N ARG A 122 0.62 -7.09 -21.31
CA ARG A 122 -0.08 -5.83 -21.07
C ARG A 122 -1.09 -5.93 -19.93
N CYS A 123 -1.17 -4.87 -19.13
CA CYS A 123 -2.29 -4.65 -18.22
C CYS A 123 -3.54 -4.33 -19.05
N SER A 124 -4.50 -5.24 -19.08
CA SER A 124 -5.77 -5.16 -19.83
C SER A 124 -6.90 -4.47 -19.07
N VAL A 125 -6.70 -4.16 -17.79
CA VAL A 125 -7.69 -3.61 -16.86
C VAL A 125 -7.40 -2.14 -16.53
N GLY A 126 -8.41 -1.44 -16.02
CA GLY A 126 -8.29 -0.05 -15.58
C GLY A 126 -9.58 0.46 -14.95
N SER A 127 -9.47 0.98 -13.74
CA SER A 127 -10.60 1.48 -12.93
C SER A 127 -11.07 2.86 -13.38
N GLU A 128 -12.39 3.10 -13.36
CA GLU A 128 -12.98 4.41 -13.63
C GLU A 128 -12.39 5.50 -12.71
N GLY A 129 -12.21 6.71 -13.24
CA GLY A 129 -11.56 7.81 -12.54
C GLY A 129 -10.03 7.70 -12.48
N PHE A 130 -9.46 6.52 -12.76
CA PHE A 130 -8.02 6.28 -12.84
C PHE A 130 -7.52 6.06 -14.29
N ILE A 131 -8.40 6.08 -15.30
CA ILE A 131 -8.00 6.02 -16.71
C ILE A 131 -7.45 7.39 -17.13
N PRO A 132 -6.16 7.52 -17.51
CA PRO A 132 -5.58 8.80 -17.96
C PRO A 132 -6.21 9.28 -19.27
N PRO A 133 -6.21 10.60 -19.55
CA PRO A 133 -6.92 11.20 -20.70
C PRO A 133 -6.69 10.49 -22.04
N GLU A 134 -5.44 10.11 -22.33
CA GLU A 134 -5.02 9.43 -23.56
C GLU A 134 -5.50 7.98 -23.71
N LEU A 135 -5.97 7.36 -22.62
CA LEU A 135 -6.49 5.98 -22.58
C LEU A 135 -8.02 5.91 -22.46
N VAL A 136 -8.72 7.03 -22.26
CA VAL A 136 -10.19 7.05 -22.17
C VAL A 136 -10.80 6.55 -23.49
N GLY A 137 -11.69 5.56 -23.40
CA GLY A 137 -12.32 4.92 -24.56
C GLY A 137 -11.37 4.05 -25.41
N LYS A 138 -10.18 3.66 -24.90
CA LYS A 138 -9.26 2.75 -25.59
C LYS A 138 -9.38 1.33 -25.05
N ASN A 139 -9.19 0.34 -25.93
CA ASN A 139 -9.04 -1.05 -25.50
C ASN A 139 -7.65 -1.26 -24.86
N LEU A 140 -7.61 -1.34 -23.53
CA LEU A 140 -6.39 -1.43 -22.74
C LEU A 140 -5.58 -2.71 -23.06
N SER A 141 -6.23 -3.83 -23.41
CA SER A 141 -5.55 -5.08 -23.79
C SER A 141 -4.63 -4.93 -25.01
N GLN A 142 -4.90 -3.96 -25.88
CA GLN A 142 -4.12 -3.67 -27.08
C GLN A 142 -3.10 -2.53 -26.88
N PHE A 143 -3.21 -1.76 -25.78
CA PHE A 143 -2.38 -0.59 -25.53
C PHE A 143 -1.19 -0.90 -24.62
N THR A 144 0.03 -0.69 -25.12
CA THR A 144 1.23 -0.74 -24.25
C THR A 144 1.28 0.52 -23.40
N GLN A 145 0.89 0.40 -22.13
CA GLN A 145 0.96 1.50 -21.16
C GLN A 145 2.42 1.89 -20.87
N THR A 146 2.62 3.04 -20.24
CA THR A 146 3.93 3.61 -19.89
C THR A 146 3.91 4.12 -18.46
N ARG A 147 5.09 4.34 -17.88
CA ARG A 147 5.23 5.02 -16.58
C ARG A 147 4.51 6.37 -16.51
N TYR A 148 4.25 7.04 -17.64
CA TYR A 148 3.52 8.31 -17.68
C TYR A 148 2.01 8.16 -17.46
N ASN A 149 1.44 6.98 -17.75
CA ASN A 149 0.07 6.64 -17.42
C ASN A 149 -0.07 6.44 -15.90
N ASP A 150 0.84 5.69 -15.28
CA ASP A 150 0.91 5.53 -13.82
C ASP A 150 1.12 6.86 -13.07
N ARG A 151 1.93 7.79 -13.60
CA ARG A 151 2.14 9.12 -12.99
C ARG A 151 0.87 9.94 -12.86
N PHE A 152 -0.08 9.80 -13.79
CA PHE A 152 -1.40 10.43 -13.65
C PHE A 152 -2.17 9.83 -12.46
N ARG A 153 -2.22 8.50 -12.38
CA ARG A 153 -2.92 7.77 -11.31
C ARG A 153 -2.30 8.01 -9.93
N LEU A 154 -0.98 8.12 -9.88
CA LEU A 154 -0.25 8.54 -8.69
C LEU A 154 -0.73 9.91 -8.20
N ALA A 155 -0.84 10.89 -9.09
CA ALA A 155 -1.36 12.20 -8.72
C ALA A 155 -2.83 12.13 -8.25
N VAL A 156 -3.66 11.27 -8.87
CA VAL A 156 -5.06 11.04 -8.40
C VAL A 156 -5.08 10.45 -6.98
N ILE A 157 -4.25 9.45 -6.67
CA ILE A 157 -4.15 8.86 -5.33
C ILE A 157 -3.64 9.87 -4.29
N ILE A 158 -2.59 10.64 -4.59
CA ILE A 158 -2.10 11.69 -3.68
C ILE A 158 -3.16 12.77 -3.49
N TYR A 159 -3.92 13.13 -4.54
CA TYR A 159 -5.01 14.09 -4.41
C TYR A 159 -6.13 13.55 -3.51
N TYR A 160 -6.56 12.29 -3.68
CA TYR A 160 -7.51 11.65 -2.77
C TYR A 160 -7.02 11.74 -1.31
N LEU A 161 -5.79 11.29 -1.02
CA LEU A 161 -5.22 11.32 0.32
C LEU A 161 -5.18 12.72 0.95
N LEU A 162 -4.90 13.77 0.19
CA LEU A 162 -4.75 15.12 0.73
C LEU A 162 -6.04 15.96 0.72
N PHE A 163 -6.98 15.69 -0.17
CA PHE A 163 -8.19 16.50 -0.41
C PHE A 163 -9.51 15.73 -0.24
N GLY A 164 -9.48 14.42 0.03
CA GLY A 164 -10.64 13.58 0.37
C GLY A 164 -11.59 13.20 -0.77
N TYR A 165 -11.46 13.85 -1.94
CA TYR A 165 -12.33 13.69 -3.12
C TYR A 165 -11.49 13.51 -4.39
N HIS A 166 -12.13 13.09 -5.49
CA HIS A 166 -11.44 12.94 -6.78
C HIS A 166 -11.08 14.31 -7.39
N PRO A 167 -9.89 14.49 -8.00
CA PRO A 167 -9.48 15.80 -8.53
C PRO A 167 -10.40 16.38 -9.60
N PHE A 168 -11.03 15.55 -10.43
CA PHE A 168 -11.93 15.98 -11.51
C PHE A 168 -13.39 16.03 -11.02
N THR A 169 -13.61 16.65 -9.85
CA THR A 169 -14.93 16.91 -9.26
C THR A 169 -15.03 18.36 -8.78
N GLY A 170 -16.23 18.93 -8.78
CA GLY A 170 -16.47 20.32 -8.42
C GLY A 170 -17.92 20.73 -8.70
N LYS A 171 -18.20 22.03 -8.62
CA LYS A 171 -19.47 22.60 -9.09
C LYS A 171 -19.40 22.75 -10.61
N TRP A 172 -20.33 22.10 -11.31
CA TRP A 172 -20.51 22.25 -12.76
C TRP A 172 -21.09 23.63 -13.11
N THR A 173 -20.54 24.24 -14.17
CA THR A 173 -20.99 25.55 -14.70
C THR A 173 -21.26 25.51 -16.20
N GLY A 174 -21.17 24.34 -16.84
CA GLY A 174 -21.58 24.15 -18.23
C GLY A 174 -23.09 24.02 -18.40
N SER A 175 -23.55 23.93 -19.64
CA SER A 175 -24.93 23.58 -19.98
C SER A 175 -25.16 22.07 -19.92
N GLY A 176 -26.40 21.67 -19.60
CA GLY A 176 -26.79 20.26 -19.48
C GLY A 176 -26.20 19.56 -18.26
N ASP A 177 -26.35 18.23 -18.24
CA ASP A 177 -25.87 17.39 -17.15
C ASP A 177 -24.34 17.41 -17.00
N PRO A 178 -23.82 17.26 -15.77
CA PRO A 178 -22.38 17.19 -15.55
C PRO A 178 -21.77 15.93 -16.20
N PRO A 179 -20.61 16.04 -16.87
CA PRO A 179 -19.98 14.91 -17.55
C PRO A 179 -19.49 13.84 -16.58
N GLY A 180 -19.49 12.58 -17.04
CA GLY A 180 -19.02 11.43 -16.25
C GLY A 180 -17.53 11.54 -15.86
N GLN A 181 -17.07 10.69 -14.94
CA GLN A 181 -15.76 10.90 -14.32
C GLN A 181 -14.61 10.78 -15.32
N ASN A 182 -14.65 9.75 -16.19
CA ASN A 182 -13.68 9.57 -17.28
C ASN A 182 -13.79 10.67 -18.36
N GLU A 183 -14.98 11.21 -18.59
CA GLU A 183 -15.18 12.30 -19.55
C GLU A 183 -14.60 13.63 -19.03
N SER A 184 -14.80 13.93 -17.74
CA SER A 184 -14.17 15.06 -17.06
C SER A 184 -12.64 14.98 -17.15
N ILE A 185 -12.07 13.79 -16.94
CA ILE A 185 -10.63 13.53 -17.14
C ILE A 185 -10.21 13.79 -18.59
N SER A 186 -10.92 13.22 -19.56
CA SER A 186 -10.65 13.39 -20.99
C SER A 186 -10.67 14.87 -21.42
N LYS A 187 -11.66 15.64 -20.96
CA LYS A 187 -11.82 17.08 -21.26
C LYS A 187 -10.88 17.98 -20.46
N GLY A 188 -10.24 17.49 -19.40
CA GLY A 188 -9.39 18.30 -18.53
C GLY A 188 -10.17 19.15 -17.52
N TYR A 189 -11.41 18.77 -17.22
CA TYR A 189 -12.28 19.49 -16.29
C TYR A 189 -11.95 19.12 -14.85
N TRP A 190 -11.22 20.00 -14.18
CA TRP A 190 -10.96 19.95 -12.74
C TRP A 190 -10.95 21.39 -12.20
N PRO A 191 -11.10 21.63 -10.88
CA PRO A 191 -11.30 22.98 -10.33
C PRO A 191 -10.20 24.02 -10.61
N TYR A 192 -9.04 23.60 -11.12
CA TYR A 192 -7.89 24.45 -11.45
C TYR A 192 -7.42 24.24 -12.91
N GLY A 193 -8.31 23.69 -13.74
CA GLY A 193 -8.08 23.43 -15.17
C GLY A 193 -8.23 24.67 -16.03
N ILE A 194 -7.36 24.79 -17.03
CA ILE A 194 -7.46 25.85 -18.04
C ILE A 194 -8.76 25.66 -18.83
N ASN A 195 -9.63 26.67 -18.81
CA ASN A 195 -10.97 26.63 -19.41
C ASN A 195 -11.87 25.48 -18.87
N SER A 196 -11.69 25.10 -17.61
CA SER A 196 -12.52 24.10 -16.94
C SER A 196 -13.95 24.61 -16.70
N LEU A 197 -14.93 23.73 -16.91
CA LEU A 197 -16.35 23.92 -16.54
C LEU A 197 -16.69 23.30 -15.17
N LEU A 198 -15.69 22.77 -14.46
CA LEU A 198 -15.77 22.48 -13.02
C LEU A 198 -15.00 23.56 -12.26
N ILE A 199 -15.69 24.21 -11.32
CA ILE A 199 -15.11 25.17 -10.38
C ILE A 199 -15.12 24.60 -8.94
N PRO A 200 -14.35 25.15 -7.99
CA PRO A 200 -14.43 24.75 -6.59
C PRO A 200 -15.85 24.87 -6.04
N SER A 201 -16.28 23.87 -5.27
CA SER A 201 -17.51 23.92 -4.46
C SER A 201 -17.18 24.42 -3.04
N PRO A 202 -18.16 24.81 -2.20
CA PRO A 202 -17.91 25.21 -0.81
C PRO A 202 -17.18 24.15 0.03
N ASN A 203 -17.33 22.87 -0.31
CA ASN A 203 -16.68 21.75 0.38
C ASN A 203 -15.26 21.44 -0.14
N THR A 204 -14.88 22.01 -1.29
CA THR A 204 -13.59 21.76 -1.96
C THR A 204 -12.45 22.35 -1.14
N ILE A 205 -11.54 21.49 -0.69
CA ILE A 205 -10.30 21.92 -0.03
C ILE A 205 -9.41 22.61 -1.09
N PRO A 206 -8.96 23.86 -0.86
CA PRO A 206 -8.23 24.62 -1.86
C PRO A 206 -6.78 24.12 -1.99
N LEU A 207 -6.20 24.08 -3.19
CA LEU A 207 -4.80 23.61 -3.39
C LEU A 207 -3.79 24.32 -2.47
N LYS A 208 -3.97 25.63 -2.24
CA LYS A 208 -3.14 26.44 -1.32
C LYS A 208 -3.14 25.97 0.15
N ALA A 209 -4.05 25.07 0.55
CA ALA A 209 -3.99 24.43 1.88
C ALA A 209 -2.81 23.45 1.98
N ALA A 210 -2.36 22.87 0.85
CA ALA A 210 -1.16 22.05 0.76
C ALA A 210 0.13 22.89 0.76
N HIS A 211 1.28 22.22 0.80
CA HIS A 211 2.55 22.90 0.62
C HIS A 211 2.72 23.36 -0.85
N PRO A 212 3.27 24.56 -1.14
CA PRO A 212 3.36 25.10 -2.51
C PRO A 212 4.11 24.23 -3.53
N THR A 213 4.97 23.29 -3.09
CA THR A 213 5.58 22.30 -3.99
C THR A 213 4.56 21.28 -4.49
N LEU A 214 3.66 20.80 -3.63
CA LEU A 214 2.61 19.83 -4.00
C LEU A 214 1.59 20.46 -4.95
N GLU A 215 1.15 21.69 -4.65
CA GLU A 215 0.30 22.49 -5.55
C GLU A 215 0.89 22.57 -6.97
N LYS A 216 2.17 22.94 -7.09
CA LYS A 216 2.88 22.97 -8.38
C LYS A 216 2.91 21.62 -9.08
N LEU A 217 3.04 20.50 -8.35
CA LEU A 217 3.02 19.17 -8.95
C LEU A 217 1.62 18.75 -9.43
N PHE A 218 0.55 19.11 -8.72
CA PHE A 218 -0.82 18.88 -9.19
C PHE A 218 -1.11 19.67 -10.47
N LEU A 219 -0.79 20.97 -10.48
CA LEU A 219 -0.93 21.81 -11.68
C LEU A 219 -0.13 21.24 -12.86
N LYS A 220 1.14 20.89 -12.64
CA LYS A 220 2.00 20.26 -13.66
C LYS A 220 1.46 18.91 -14.15
N CYS A 221 0.81 18.12 -13.29
CA CYS A 221 0.25 16.82 -13.68
C CYS A 221 -1.05 16.96 -14.48
N PHE A 222 -1.98 17.78 -14.00
CA PHE A 222 -3.35 17.85 -14.51
C PHE A 222 -3.59 18.98 -15.53
N ASN A 223 -2.67 19.96 -15.66
CA ASN A 223 -2.67 20.94 -16.75
C ASN A 223 -1.59 20.58 -17.79
N ASP A 224 -0.30 20.81 -17.49
CA ASP A 224 0.79 20.62 -18.45
C ASP A 224 0.88 19.17 -18.93
N GLY A 225 0.73 18.23 -17.99
CA GLY A 225 0.75 16.80 -18.18
C GLY A 225 -0.55 16.20 -18.75
N HIS A 226 -1.61 16.99 -18.94
CA HIS A 226 -2.90 16.49 -19.46
C HIS A 226 -2.73 15.94 -20.88
N LYS A 227 -2.39 16.83 -21.83
CA LYS A 227 -2.16 16.51 -23.24
C LYS A 227 -0.75 15.96 -23.53
N LYS A 228 0.20 16.15 -22.60
CA LYS A 228 1.60 15.72 -22.74
C LYS A 228 2.01 14.82 -21.57
N PRO A 229 1.75 13.50 -21.61
CA PRO A 229 2.02 12.60 -20.49
C PRO A 229 3.46 12.65 -19.95
N SER A 230 4.44 12.94 -20.81
CA SER A 230 5.86 13.10 -20.44
C SER A 230 6.12 14.24 -19.45
N PHE A 231 5.25 15.26 -19.38
CA PHE A 231 5.39 16.40 -18.47
C PHE A 231 4.87 16.09 -17.05
N ARG A 232 4.13 14.99 -16.87
CA ARG A 232 3.63 14.58 -15.54
C ARG A 232 4.78 14.32 -14.57
N PRO A 233 4.71 14.82 -13.31
CA PRO A 233 5.77 14.61 -12.32
C PRO A 233 6.06 13.12 -12.11
N SER A 234 7.34 12.80 -11.95
CA SER A 234 7.80 11.45 -11.60
C SER A 234 7.51 11.11 -10.14
N PRO A 235 7.54 9.82 -9.78
CA PRO A 235 7.55 9.42 -8.37
C PRO A 235 8.69 10.07 -7.57
N GLU A 236 9.84 10.39 -8.18
CA GLU A 236 10.92 11.11 -7.50
C GLU A 236 10.53 12.56 -7.16
N ASP A 237 9.91 13.27 -8.10
CA ASP A 237 9.41 14.65 -7.88
C ASP A 237 8.41 14.68 -6.72
N TRP A 238 7.45 13.74 -6.71
CA TRP A 238 6.47 13.60 -5.62
C TRP A 238 7.14 13.26 -4.29
N PHE A 239 8.13 12.36 -4.28
CA PHE A 239 8.83 11.95 -3.06
C PHE A 239 9.52 13.15 -2.39
N GLN A 240 10.28 13.91 -3.18
CA GLN A 240 10.98 15.11 -2.70
C GLN A 240 9.99 16.19 -2.25
N ALA A 241 8.93 16.45 -3.02
CA ALA A 241 7.92 17.44 -2.66
C ALA A 241 7.17 17.07 -1.37
N LEU A 242 6.87 15.79 -1.14
CA LEU A 242 6.24 15.28 0.08
C LEU A 242 7.18 15.38 1.28
N GLN A 243 8.48 15.06 1.16
CA GLN A 243 9.44 15.24 2.26
C GLN A 243 9.53 16.72 2.70
N VAL A 244 9.53 17.65 1.75
CA VAL A 244 9.51 19.10 2.04
C VAL A 244 8.17 19.50 2.68
N ALA A 245 7.04 19.03 2.14
CA ALA A 245 5.72 19.33 2.67
C ALA A 245 5.53 18.84 4.12
N ILE A 246 5.95 17.61 4.42
CA ILE A 246 5.88 17.00 5.76
C ILE A 246 6.72 17.81 6.77
N ASN A 247 7.91 18.26 6.37
CA ASN A 247 8.75 19.13 7.20
C ASN A 247 8.19 20.57 7.34
N GLY A 248 7.18 20.94 6.57
CA GLY A 248 6.42 22.19 6.65
C GLY A 248 5.07 22.07 7.38
N LEU A 249 4.76 20.91 7.98
CA LEU A 249 3.53 20.72 8.76
C LEU A 249 3.66 21.21 10.20
N GLU A 250 2.58 21.82 10.71
CA GLU A 250 2.46 22.35 12.07
C GLU A 250 1.24 21.78 12.79
N VAL A 251 1.33 21.70 14.12
CA VAL A 251 0.25 21.27 15.02
C VAL A 251 -0.55 22.51 15.43
N CYS A 252 -1.88 22.49 15.27
CA CYS A 252 -2.73 23.57 15.74
C CYS A 252 -2.77 23.64 17.28
N SER A 253 -2.78 24.87 17.82
CA SER A 253 -2.92 25.14 19.25
C SER A 253 -4.32 24.86 19.79
N LYS A 254 -5.37 24.97 18.96
CA LYS A 254 -6.78 24.77 19.38
C LYS A 254 -7.20 23.29 19.38
N ASN A 255 -6.94 22.57 18.30
CA ASN A 255 -7.18 21.12 18.18
C ASN A 255 -5.85 20.46 17.80
N ARG A 256 -5.25 19.71 18.72
CA ARG A 256 -3.94 19.04 18.51
C ARG A 256 -3.95 17.95 17.44
N ASN A 257 -5.12 17.51 16.97
CA ASN A 257 -5.26 16.60 15.83
C ASN A 257 -5.28 17.34 14.47
N HIS A 258 -5.51 18.65 14.46
CA HIS A 258 -5.37 19.47 13.26
C HIS A 258 -3.90 19.69 12.93
N ILE A 259 -3.39 18.92 11.97
CA ILE A 259 -2.09 19.14 11.36
C ILE A 259 -2.27 19.87 10.03
N TYR A 260 -1.63 21.03 9.84
CA TYR A 260 -1.81 21.88 8.66
C TYR A 260 -0.47 22.35 8.08
N SER A 261 -0.48 22.86 6.84
CA SER A 261 0.69 23.44 6.19
C SER A 261 0.95 24.84 6.74
N LYS A 262 2.14 25.09 7.30
CA LYS A 262 2.52 26.43 7.81
C LYS A 262 2.42 27.53 6.75
N HIS A 263 2.52 27.17 5.48
CA HIS A 263 2.42 28.10 4.35
C HIS A 263 1.01 28.67 4.15
N TYR A 264 -0.01 28.07 4.77
CA TYR A 264 -1.35 28.65 4.83
C TYR A 264 -1.45 29.82 5.84
N GLY A 265 -0.45 30.00 6.71
CA GLY A 265 -0.38 31.07 7.71
C GLY A 265 -1.24 30.85 8.97
N GLN A 266 -2.31 30.04 8.87
CA GLN A 266 -3.18 29.67 9.98
C GLN A 266 -3.68 28.23 9.89
N CYS A 267 -4.36 27.74 10.91
CA CYS A 267 -4.94 26.40 10.88
C CYS A 267 -6.16 26.32 9.94
N TYR A 268 -5.93 25.86 8.72
CA TYR A 268 -6.98 25.64 7.72
C TYR A 268 -8.13 24.74 8.23
N TRP A 269 -7.83 23.72 9.04
CA TRP A 269 -8.87 22.80 9.55
C TRP A 269 -9.83 23.47 10.54
N CYS A 270 -9.34 24.37 11.39
CA CYS A 270 -10.20 25.19 12.25
C CYS A 270 -11.09 26.13 11.41
N GLU A 271 -10.53 26.82 10.42
CA GLU A 271 -11.28 27.68 9.50
C GLU A 271 -12.37 26.90 8.76
N ARG A 272 -12.01 25.75 8.18
CA ARG A 272 -12.95 24.87 7.47
C ARG A 272 -14.04 24.33 8.38
N ALA A 273 -13.69 23.88 9.59
CA ALA A 273 -14.65 23.33 10.54
C ALA A 273 -15.69 24.39 10.96
N ASN A 274 -15.26 25.62 11.21
CA ASN A 274 -16.15 26.73 11.52
C ASN A 274 -17.04 27.11 10.32
N ASN A 275 -16.48 27.20 9.12
CA ASN A 275 -17.21 27.63 7.92
C ASN A 275 -18.26 26.61 7.43
N LEU A 276 -18.07 25.33 7.75
CA LEU A 276 -18.93 24.23 7.28
C LEU A 276 -19.65 23.48 8.42
N ASN A 277 -19.46 23.89 9.67
CA ASN A 277 -19.95 23.21 10.88
C ASN A 277 -19.60 21.70 10.95
N VAL A 278 -18.53 21.27 10.28
CA VAL A 278 -18.07 19.86 10.22
C VAL A 278 -16.55 19.79 10.24
N ASP A 279 -16.00 19.20 11.31
CA ASP A 279 -14.58 18.88 11.43
C ASP A 279 -14.27 17.50 10.82
N VAL A 280 -13.34 17.46 9.87
CA VAL A 280 -12.87 16.23 9.18
C VAL A 280 -11.62 15.62 9.83
N PHE A 281 -11.13 16.25 10.90
CA PHE A 281 -10.06 15.80 11.79
C PHE A 281 -10.39 16.16 13.25
N PRO A 282 -11.51 15.67 13.81
CA PRO A 282 -11.97 16.02 15.16
C PRO A 282 -10.90 15.73 16.22
N SER A 283 -11.02 16.37 17.38
CA SER A 283 -10.14 16.13 18.53
C SER A 283 -10.18 14.65 18.94
N VAL A 284 -9.00 14.05 19.14
CA VAL A 284 -8.85 12.66 19.60
C VAL A 284 -7.91 12.58 20.79
N GLN A 285 -8.03 11.52 21.58
CA GLN A 285 -7.04 11.19 22.60
C GLN A 285 -5.71 10.80 21.91
N GLN A 286 -4.60 11.39 22.37
CA GLN A 286 -3.24 11.14 21.88
C GLN A 286 -3.08 11.28 20.34
N PRO A 287 -3.26 12.50 19.78
CA PRO A 287 -3.12 12.72 18.34
C PRO A 287 -1.71 12.46 17.83
N ILE A 288 -1.60 11.91 16.62
CA ILE A 288 -0.31 11.57 16.00
C ILE A 288 0.38 12.86 15.54
N HIS A 289 1.54 13.17 16.14
CA HIS A 289 2.29 14.39 15.81
C HIS A 289 3.34 14.20 14.72
N PRO A 290 3.61 15.23 13.88
CA PRO A 290 4.63 15.17 12.85
C PRO A 290 6.02 14.86 13.39
N LYS A 291 6.75 13.96 12.71
CA LYS A 291 8.18 13.73 12.92
C LYS A 291 8.94 14.33 11.73
N ARG A 292 9.99 15.13 12.00
CA ARG A 292 10.83 15.68 10.94
C ARG A 292 11.53 14.56 10.18
N ILE A 293 11.47 14.62 8.85
CA ILE A 293 12.16 13.70 7.96
C ILE A 293 13.55 14.27 7.64
N LEU A 294 14.59 13.47 7.89
CA LEU A 294 15.95 13.83 7.51
C LEU A 294 16.11 13.79 5.98
N ILE A 295 16.08 14.96 5.36
CA ILE A 295 16.40 15.11 3.93
C ILE A 295 17.91 14.99 3.78
N LYS A 296 18.39 13.85 3.29
CA LYS A 296 19.77 13.72 2.82
C LYS A 296 19.94 14.65 1.63
N LYS A 297 20.75 15.72 1.78
CA LYS A 297 21.18 16.53 0.63
C LYS A 297 21.90 15.60 -0.34
N SER A 298 21.37 15.43 -1.54
CA SER A 298 22.10 14.81 -2.63
C SER A 298 23.27 15.72 -3.00
N SER A 299 24.49 15.25 -2.74
CA SER A 299 25.71 15.87 -3.24
C SER A 299 25.82 15.57 -4.75
N SER A 300 25.00 16.23 -5.56
CA SER A 300 25.12 16.18 -7.01
C SER A 300 26.31 17.02 -7.46
N SER A 301 27.49 16.42 -7.43
CA SER A 301 28.66 16.92 -8.13
C SER A 301 28.41 16.85 -9.64
N TYR A 302 27.78 17.89 -10.19
CA TYR A 302 27.78 18.12 -11.63
C TYR A 302 29.23 18.38 -12.07
N GLN A 303 29.91 17.34 -12.56
CA GLN A 303 31.07 17.54 -13.41
C GLN A 303 30.58 18.20 -14.71
N GLY A 304 30.72 19.52 -14.79
CA GLY A 304 30.47 20.25 -16.01
C GLY A 304 31.51 19.86 -17.06
N ASN A 305 31.09 19.13 -18.09
CA ASN A 305 31.90 18.98 -19.30
C ASN A 305 32.12 20.37 -19.92
N LYS A 306 33.32 20.92 -19.72
CA LYS A 306 33.81 22.06 -20.51
C LYS A 306 34.02 21.58 -21.94
N SER A 307 33.06 21.82 -22.82
CA SER A 307 33.32 21.83 -24.26
C SER A 307 34.16 23.06 -24.59
N THR A 308 35.41 22.83 -24.95
CA THR A 308 36.38 23.83 -25.40
C THR A 308 35.90 24.46 -26.72
N GLN A 309 35.46 25.72 -26.67
CA GLN A 309 35.36 26.52 -27.89
C GLN A 309 36.75 27.01 -28.29
N ASN A 310 37.33 26.38 -29.30
CA ASN A 310 38.54 26.88 -29.96
C ASN A 310 38.14 28.03 -30.90
N THR A 311 38.47 29.26 -30.51
CA THR A 311 38.50 30.41 -31.43
C THR A 311 39.68 30.29 -32.40
N GLN A 312 39.39 30.30 -33.70
CA GLN A 312 40.33 30.79 -34.70
C GLN A 312 39.67 31.90 -35.53
N LYS A 313 40.36 33.04 -35.62
CA LYS A 313 40.00 34.21 -36.42
C LYS A 313 40.50 34.03 -37.86
N SER A 314 39.83 34.64 -38.84
CA SER A 314 40.47 35.61 -39.76
C SER A 314 39.49 36.21 -40.79
N SER A 315 39.66 37.52 -41.07
CA SER A 315 39.33 38.26 -42.33
C SER A 315 37.88 38.25 -42.88
N SER A 316 37.34 39.32 -43.50
CA SER A 316 37.87 40.66 -43.88
C SER A 316 36.74 41.64 -44.29
N SER A 317 36.99 42.97 -44.16
CA SER A 317 36.46 44.12 -44.95
C SER A 317 35.07 44.02 -45.66
N SER A 318 34.03 44.81 -45.32
CA SER A 318 33.75 46.22 -45.72
C SER A 318 33.83 46.52 -47.24
N GLN A 319 32.92 47.23 -47.92
CA GLN A 319 31.85 48.20 -47.54
C GLN A 319 30.47 47.80 -48.14
N GLY A 320 29.41 48.62 -48.35
CA GLY A 320 29.14 50.06 -48.19
C GLY A 320 27.66 50.47 -48.39
N ASN A 321 27.37 51.78 -48.27
CA ASN A 321 26.04 52.42 -48.11
C ASN A 321 25.00 52.28 -49.24
N LYS A 322 23.69 52.34 -48.88
CA LYS A 322 22.66 53.38 -49.26
C LYS A 322 21.23 52.96 -48.80
N SER A 323 20.53 53.73 -47.96
CA SER A 323 19.52 54.80 -48.27
C SER A 323 18.29 54.30 -49.07
N THR A 324 17.01 54.61 -48.81
CA THR A 324 16.32 55.59 -47.92
C THR A 324 14.79 55.38 -47.99
N GLN A 325 14.02 55.75 -46.95
CA GLN A 325 12.61 56.25 -47.01
C GLN A 325 11.50 55.31 -47.60
N ASN A 326 10.17 55.47 -47.39
CA ASN A 326 9.40 56.35 -46.49
C ASN A 326 8.00 55.78 -46.12
N THR A 327 7.50 56.19 -44.94
CA THR A 327 6.09 56.46 -44.51
C THR A 327 4.83 55.86 -45.19
N GLN A 328 3.97 55.24 -44.34
CA GLN A 328 2.52 55.57 -44.05
C GLN A 328 1.46 55.48 -45.18
N LYS A 329 0.12 55.31 -44.99
CA LYS A 329 -0.90 55.45 -43.89
C LYS A 329 -2.09 54.52 -44.27
N SER A 330 -2.65 53.62 -43.43
CA SER A 330 -3.69 53.76 -42.37
C SER A 330 -5.17 53.92 -42.81
N SER A 331 -6.10 53.39 -41.99
CA SER A 331 -7.58 53.59 -41.95
C SER A 331 -8.47 52.85 -42.99
N SER A 332 -9.74 52.48 -42.75
CA SER A 332 -10.43 52.01 -41.52
C SER A 332 -11.88 51.49 -41.79
N SER A 333 -12.28 50.40 -41.12
CA SER A 333 -13.63 50.12 -40.54
C SER A 333 -14.89 49.79 -41.40
N PHE A 334 -15.78 48.94 -40.82
CA PHE A 334 -17.24 48.73 -41.06
C PHE A 334 -17.72 48.27 -42.47
N GLN A 335 -18.84 47.55 -42.67
CA GLN A 335 -19.62 46.56 -41.87
C GLN A 335 -20.61 45.78 -42.80
N ALA A 336 -21.03 44.58 -42.38
CA ALA A 336 -22.35 43.95 -42.58
C ALA A 336 -22.93 43.53 -43.97
N ASN A 337 -23.42 42.27 -43.96
CA ASN A 337 -24.76 41.81 -44.40
C ASN A 337 -25.02 41.03 -45.73
N LYS A 338 -25.69 39.87 -45.52
CA LYS A 338 -26.84 39.28 -46.25
C LYS A 338 -26.69 38.72 -47.69
N SER A 339 -26.41 37.41 -47.71
CA SER A 339 -27.33 36.31 -48.12
C SER A 339 -27.83 36.12 -49.57
N THR A 340 -28.10 34.82 -49.82
CA THR A 340 -29.12 34.20 -50.71
C THR A 340 -28.88 34.02 -52.22
N GLN A 341 -28.73 32.73 -52.62
CA GLN A 341 -29.49 32.02 -53.69
C GLN A 341 -29.23 32.45 -55.18
N ASN A 342 -29.43 31.63 -56.24
CA ASN A 342 -29.97 30.27 -56.34
C ASN A 342 -29.62 29.53 -57.68
N THR A 343 -29.64 28.18 -57.64
CA THR A 343 -30.08 27.18 -58.68
C THR A 343 -29.66 27.17 -60.17
N GLN A 344 -29.29 25.94 -60.61
CA GLN A 344 -29.74 25.18 -61.84
C GLN A 344 -29.13 25.53 -63.21
N LYS A 345 -29.03 24.65 -64.25
CA LYS A 345 -29.51 23.27 -64.60
C LYS A 345 -28.54 22.70 -65.69
N SER A 346 -27.98 21.47 -65.65
CA SER A 346 -28.50 20.12 -66.04
C SER A 346 -28.47 19.70 -67.54
N SER A 347 -27.78 18.60 -67.87
CA SER A 347 -28.03 17.66 -68.99
C SER A 347 -27.19 16.36 -68.79
N SER A 348 -27.80 15.20 -68.51
CA SER A 348 -28.02 14.01 -69.40
C SER A 348 -26.75 13.25 -69.86
N SER A 349 -26.64 11.90 -69.87
CA SER A 349 -27.62 10.82 -69.65
C SER A 349 -26.99 9.44 -69.33
N VAL A 350 -27.60 8.74 -68.35
CA VAL A 350 -27.81 7.28 -68.13
C VAL A 350 -27.00 6.20 -68.89
N GLY A 351 -26.39 5.30 -68.10
CA GLY A 351 -26.16 3.88 -68.41
C GLY A 351 -25.97 3.08 -67.10
N LYS A 352 -26.70 1.96 -66.89
CA LYS A 352 -26.74 1.24 -65.59
C LYS A 352 -25.99 -0.10 -65.61
N ASN A 353 -25.23 -0.42 -64.56
CA ASN A 353 -25.59 -1.50 -63.62
C ASN A 353 -24.66 -1.58 -62.38
N MET A 354 -25.12 -2.28 -61.34
CA MET A 354 -24.71 -2.13 -59.93
C MET A 354 -23.52 -2.99 -59.47
N SER A 355 -22.69 -2.44 -58.57
CA SER A 355 -22.71 -2.87 -57.16
C SER A 355 -22.23 -1.74 -56.23
N VAL A 356 -23.07 -1.31 -55.27
CA VAL A 356 -22.72 -0.30 -54.25
C VAL A 356 -23.39 -0.65 -52.93
N THR A 357 -22.78 -1.56 -52.17
CA THR A 357 -23.19 -1.94 -50.81
C THR A 357 -21.97 -2.20 -49.94
N PRO A 358 -21.37 -1.15 -49.36
CA PRO A 358 -21.11 -1.24 -47.92
C PRO A 358 -21.52 0.02 -47.13
N TRP A 359 -21.51 1.21 -47.73
CA TRP A 359 -21.57 2.45 -46.94
C TRP A 359 -22.95 2.72 -46.35
N LYS A 360 -24.03 2.49 -47.09
CA LYS A 360 -25.40 2.61 -46.55
C LYS A 360 -25.63 1.63 -45.41
N THR A 361 -25.19 0.38 -45.53
CA THR A 361 -25.32 -0.64 -44.49
C THR A 361 -24.56 -0.26 -43.22
N ILE A 362 -23.34 0.28 -43.34
CA ILE A 362 -22.54 0.76 -42.20
C ILE A 362 -23.19 1.98 -41.52
N VAL A 363 -23.75 2.92 -42.29
CA VAL A 363 -24.48 4.07 -41.72
C VAL A 363 -25.75 3.61 -41.01
N THR A 364 -26.55 2.72 -41.60
CA THR A 364 -27.76 2.19 -40.96
C THR A 364 -27.42 1.39 -39.69
N ILE A 365 -26.39 0.54 -39.72
CA ILE A 365 -25.93 -0.22 -38.54
C ILE A 365 -25.39 0.73 -37.45
N SER A 366 -24.60 1.75 -37.81
CA SER A 366 -24.10 2.75 -36.86
C SER A 366 -25.24 3.56 -36.23
N THR A 367 -26.26 3.95 -37.01
CA THR A 367 -27.45 4.62 -36.50
C THR A 367 -28.26 3.70 -35.59
N ILE A 368 -28.49 2.44 -35.97
CA ILE A 368 -29.19 1.43 -35.15
C ILE A 368 -28.43 1.15 -33.85
N ILE A 369 -27.09 1.01 -33.89
CA ILE A 369 -26.27 0.84 -32.68
C ILE A 369 -26.30 2.11 -31.82
N SER A 370 -26.33 3.30 -32.42
CA SER A 370 -26.43 4.56 -31.68
C SER A 370 -27.80 4.74 -31.04
N THR A 371 -28.91 4.38 -31.71
CA THR A 371 -30.25 4.38 -31.12
C THR A 371 -30.49 3.21 -30.17
N ALA A 372 -29.77 2.09 -30.31
CA ALA A 372 -29.80 0.99 -29.36
C ALA A 372 -28.97 1.29 -28.10
N LEU A 373 -27.82 1.95 -28.21
CA LEU A 373 -27.01 2.41 -27.07
C LEU A 373 -27.68 3.59 -26.36
N ALA A 374 -28.14 4.60 -27.10
CA ALA A 374 -28.97 5.66 -26.53
C ALA A 374 -30.29 5.11 -25.99
N GLY A 375 -30.86 4.07 -26.61
CA GLY A 375 -32.03 3.33 -26.15
C GLY A 375 -31.77 2.57 -24.86
N LEU A 376 -30.63 1.90 -24.71
CA LEU A 376 -30.19 1.25 -23.46
C LEU A 376 -29.97 2.28 -22.35
N SER A 377 -29.32 3.41 -22.65
CA SER A 377 -29.16 4.52 -21.69
C SER A 377 -30.49 5.18 -21.32
N PHE A 378 -31.42 5.30 -22.28
CA PHE A 378 -32.76 5.86 -22.08
C PHE A 378 -33.68 4.89 -21.33
N LEU A 379 -33.56 3.57 -21.56
CA LEU A 379 -34.27 2.54 -20.80
C LEU A 379 -33.76 2.50 -19.36
N GLN A 380 -32.44 2.51 -19.13
CA GLN A 380 -31.87 2.66 -17.78
C GLN A 380 -32.32 3.96 -17.10
N TYR A 381 -32.42 5.07 -17.84
CA TYR A 381 -32.97 6.34 -17.36
C TYR A 381 -34.48 6.27 -17.07
N GLN A 382 -35.27 5.57 -17.88
CA GLN A 382 -36.70 5.37 -17.67
C GLN A 382 -36.99 4.45 -16.48
N GLU A 383 -36.33 3.29 -16.40
CA GLU A 383 -36.42 2.35 -15.27
C GLU A 383 -36.04 3.07 -13.97
N ARG A 384 -34.93 3.81 -13.95
CA ARG A 384 -34.53 4.63 -12.81
C ARG A 384 -35.60 5.66 -12.42
N ASN A 385 -36.19 6.36 -13.37
CA ASN A 385 -37.26 7.33 -13.10
C ASN A 385 -38.60 6.69 -12.69
N GLN A 386 -38.87 5.44 -13.09
CA GLN A 386 -39.99 4.66 -12.57
C GLN A 386 -39.74 4.25 -11.12
N ILE A 387 -38.53 3.77 -10.79
CA ILE A 387 -38.13 3.44 -9.42
C ILE A 387 -38.22 4.67 -8.50
N ILE A 388 -37.70 5.82 -8.94
CA ILE A 388 -37.84 7.10 -8.22
C ILE A 388 -39.31 7.43 -7.93
N LYS A 389 -40.20 7.32 -8.93
CA LYS A 389 -41.64 7.55 -8.76
C LYS A 389 -42.32 6.53 -7.85
N GLN A 390 -41.86 5.28 -7.82
CA GLN A 390 -42.35 4.27 -6.89
C GLN A 390 -41.93 4.57 -5.46
N ILE A 391 -40.67 4.99 -5.24
CA ILE A 391 -40.17 5.38 -3.91
C ILE A 391 -40.88 6.62 -3.39
N GLU A 392 -41.10 7.66 -4.20
CA GLU A 392 -41.84 8.85 -3.77
C GLU A 392 -43.29 8.52 -3.39
N ARG A 393 -43.98 7.63 -4.11
CA ARG A 393 -45.32 7.14 -3.71
C ARG A 393 -45.31 6.39 -2.37
N LEU A 394 -44.28 5.57 -2.12
CA LEU A 394 -44.11 4.89 -0.84
C LEU A 394 -43.81 5.89 0.28
N ARG A 395 -43.06 6.96 0.01
CA ARG A 395 -42.81 8.05 0.96
C ARG A 395 -44.10 8.81 1.29
N GLU A 396 -44.91 9.17 0.29
CA GLU A 396 -46.23 9.79 0.50
C GLU A 396 -47.15 8.91 1.37
N GLN A 397 -47.24 7.61 1.06
CA GLN A 397 -48.05 6.65 1.84
C GLN A 397 -47.60 6.53 3.30
N ASN A 398 -46.30 6.66 3.57
CA ASN A 398 -45.71 6.56 4.91
C ASN A 398 -45.45 7.94 5.57
N LYS A 399 -45.95 9.05 4.99
CA LYS A 399 -45.75 10.43 5.47
C LYS A 399 -44.28 10.86 5.62
N LEU A 400 -43.40 10.37 4.75
CA LEU A 400 -41.97 10.68 4.72
C LEU A 400 -41.66 11.85 3.74
N PRO A 401 -40.63 12.66 4.00
CA PRO A 401 -40.23 13.76 3.12
C PRO A 401 -39.60 13.28 1.79
N SER A 402 -39.83 14.06 0.73
CA SER A 402 -39.34 13.79 -0.64
C SER A 402 -37.81 13.73 -0.75
N GLY A 403 -37.31 12.90 -1.66
CA GLY A 403 -35.88 12.64 -1.86
C GLY A 403 -35.16 13.71 -2.67
N LYS A 404 -33.86 13.90 -2.40
CA LYS A 404 -32.98 14.80 -3.20
C LYS A 404 -32.12 13.98 -4.16
N TRP A 405 -32.76 13.56 -5.25
CA TRP A 405 -32.16 12.72 -6.29
C TRP A 405 -30.95 13.39 -6.97
N ASN A 406 -29.74 12.92 -6.65
CA ASN A 406 -28.52 13.25 -7.40
C ASN A 406 -28.27 12.17 -8.47
N LEU A 407 -27.87 12.57 -9.67
CA LEU A 407 -27.95 11.75 -10.88
C LEU A 407 -26.82 10.73 -11.08
N SER A 408 -25.93 10.52 -10.10
CA SER A 408 -24.96 9.40 -10.14
C SER A 408 -25.60 8.07 -9.71
N SER A 409 -25.06 6.93 -10.17
CA SER A 409 -25.47 5.58 -9.73
C SER A 409 -25.22 5.38 -8.22
N TYR A 410 -24.02 5.75 -7.76
CA TYR A 410 -23.60 5.69 -6.37
C TYR A 410 -24.51 6.49 -5.39
N SER A 411 -25.19 7.53 -5.88
CA SER A 411 -26.18 8.26 -5.06
C SER A 411 -27.52 7.55 -4.95
N LEU A 412 -27.87 6.68 -5.90
CA LEU A 412 -29.14 5.94 -5.90
C LEU A 412 -29.04 4.71 -5.00
N GLU A 413 -27.92 3.99 -5.06
CA GLU A 413 -27.61 2.86 -4.18
C GLU A 413 -27.63 3.29 -2.70
N LEU A 414 -26.99 4.42 -2.38
CA LEU A 414 -26.97 4.99 -1.02
C LEU A 414 -28.35 5.51 -0.55
N GLU A 415 -29.22 5.99 -1.45
CA GLU A 415 -30.62 6.36 -1.12
C GLU A 415 -31.50 5.12 -0.90
N LEU A 416 -31.30 4.04 -1.66
CA LEU A 416 -31.98 2.76 -1.46
C LEU A 416 -31.60 2.11 -0.13
N GLU A 417 -30.32 2.14 0.22
CA GLU A 417 -29.79 1.66 1.51
C GLU A 417 -30.36 2.48 2.68
N ASN A 418 -30.42 3.81 2.56
CA ASN A 418 -31.11 4.66 3.55
C ASN A 418 -32.58 4.31 3.73
N PHE A 419 -33.28 3.98 2.63
CA PHE A 419 -34.70 3.65 2.64
C PHE A 419 -34.96 2.28 3.27
N GLY A 420 -34.10 1.29 2.99
CA GLY A 420 -34.11 -0.02 3.67
C GLY A 420 -33.95 0.13 5.19
N ASN A 421 -32.91 0.85 5.63
CA ASN A 421 -32.65 1.09 7.05
C ASN A 421 -33.86 1.73 7.76
N ILE A 422 -34.50 2.74 7.15
CA ILE A 422 -35.68 3.40 7.72
C ILE A 422 -36.84 2.41 7.92
N ILE A 423 -37.07 1.50 6.98
CA ILE A 423 -38.16 0.50 7.07
C ILE A 423 -37.86 -0.54 8.16
N GLU A 424 -36.59 -0.91 8.35
CA GLU A 424 -36.15 -1.86 9.37
C GLU A 424 -36.02 -1.24 10.78
N GLY A 425 -36.31 0.06 10.92
CA GLY A 425 -36.19 0.80 12.19
C GLY A 425 -34.75 1.22 12.53
N GLU A 426 -33.82 1.01 11.61
CA GLU A 426 -32.44 1.46 11.70
C GLU A 426 -32.28 2.93 11.26
N LYS A 427 -31.12 3.54 11.55
CA LYS A 427 -30.86 4.94 11.24
C LYS A 427 -30.41 5.11 9.78
N PRO A 428 -30.98 6.05 9.01
CA PRO A 428 -30.46 6.39 7.67
C PRO A 428 -29.07 7.01 7.76
N LEU A 429 -28.25 6.77 6.74
CA LEU A 429 -26.85 7.18 6.62
C LEU A 429 -26.69 8.70 6.35
N ILE A 430 -27.79 9.41 6.05
CA ILE A 430 -27.91 10.86 5.85
C ILE A 430 -29.20 11.34 6.54
N TYR A 431 -29.10 12.41 7.35
CA TYR A 431 -30.21 12.89 8.18
C TYR A 431 -30.97 14.04 7.52
N PHE A 432 -32.30 13.91 7.45
CA PHE A 432 -33.24 14.93 6.93
C PHE A 432 -34.23 15.40 8.01
N ASP A 433 -33.74 15.81 9.18
CA ASP A 433 -34.29 16.96 9.91
C ASP A 433 -33.29 17.45 10.96
N ILE A 434 -32.91 18.73 10.91
CA ILE A 434 -31.84 19.25 11.79
C ILE A 434 -32.37 19.47 13.21
N ASP A 435 -33.64 19.85 13.38
CA ASP A 435 -34.18 20.21 14.69
C ASP A 435 -34.49 18.97 15.56
N ASP A 436 -35.02 17.90 14.96
CA ASP A 436 -35.16 16.62 15.67
C ASP A 436 -33.80 15.92 15.87
N LEU A 437 -32.80 16.13 15.01
CA LEU A 437 -31.42 15.72 15.28
C LEU A 437 -30.88 16.44 16.53
N ILE A 438 -31.07 17.75 16.64
CA ILE A 438 -30.66 18.54 17.82
C ILE A 438 -31.34 18.02 19.09
N LYS A 439 -32.60 17.59 19.00
CA LYS A 439 -33.38 17.06 20.12
C LYS A 439 -32.95 15.65 20.56
N GLU A 440 -32.69 14.75 19.61
CA GLU A 440 -32.07 13.43 19.84
C GLU A 440 -30.65 13.57 20.41
N MET A 441 -29.85 14.47 19.83
CA MET A 441 -28.49 14.73 20.28
C MET A 441 -28.47 15.26 21.71
N ARG A 442 -29.30 16.27 22.06
CA ARG A 442 -29.37 16.79 23.44
C ARG A 442 -29.68 15.70 24.47
N LYS A 443 -30.63 14.79 24.19
CA LYS A 443 -30.92 13.64 25.08
C LYS A 443 -29.72 12.69 25.19
N LYS A 444 -29.03 12.43 24.08
CA LYS A 444 -27.84 11.56 24.07
C LYS A 444 -26.63 12.22 24.72
N THR A 445 -26.48 13.54 24.64
CA THR A 445 -25.44 14.29 25.35
C THR A 445 -25.58 14.07 26.86
N THR A 446 -26.75 14.30 27.46
CA THR A 446 -26.95 14.11 28.91
C THR A 446 -26.65 12.68 29.37
N SER A 447 -27.09 11.66 28.63
CA SER A 447 -26.78 10.27 28.95
C SER A 447 -25.30 9.91 28.71
N LEU A 448 -24.64 10.57 27.77
CA LEU A 448 -23.20 10.38 27.52
C LEU A 448 -22.36 11.06 28.61
N ASP A 449 -22.78 12.21 29.13
CA ASP A 449 -22.10 12.95 30.20
C ASP A 449 -22.07 12.11 31.50
N GLU A 450 -23.20 11.51 31.90
CA GLU A 450 -23.25 10.57 33.05
C GLU A 450 -22.33 9.35 32.86
N ASN A 451 -22.25 8.81 31.64
CA ASN A 451 -21.33 7.71 31.31
C ASN A 451 -19.87 8.17 31.31
N ILE A 452 -19.58 9.40 30.90
CA ILE A 452 -18.24 10.00 30.91
C ILE A 452 -17.76 10.18 32.36
N GLU A 453 -18.59 10.66 33.28
CA GLU A 453 -18.21 10.78 34.70
C GLU A 453 -17.87 9.42 35.32
N ASN A 454 -18.68 8.39 35.06
CA ASN A 454 -18.43 7.01 35.52
C ASN A 454 -17.13 6.43 34.93
N LEU A 455 -16.87 6.67 33.65
CA LEU A 455 -15.63 6.25 32.99
C LEU A 455 -14.40 7.03 33.49
N GLN A 456 -14.53 8.33 33.78
CA GLN A 456 -13.46 9.13 34.36
C GLN A 456 -13.08 8.63 35.76
N ALA A 457 -14.06 8.27 36.59
CA ALA A 457 -13.81 7.64 37.89
C ALA A 457 -13.05 6.31 37.76
N LYS A 458 -13.41 5.46 36.78
CA LYS A 458 -12.69 4.21 36.49
C LYS A 458 -11.27 4.44 35.96
N VAL A 459 -11.08 5.41 35.06
CA VAL A 459 -9.76 5.79 34.53
C VAL A 459 -8.85 6.25 35.66
N LYS A 460 -9.34 7.10 36.57
CA LYS A 460 -8.55 7.55 37.73
C LYS A 460 -8.06 6.38 38.59
N ASN A 461 -8.94 5.42 38.92
CA ASN A 461 -8.58 4.24 39.69
C ASN A 461 -7.53 3.36 38.97
N LEU A 462 -7.67 3.18 37.65
CA LEU A 462 -6.67 2.47 36.83
C LEU A 462 -5.34 3.22 36.68
N GLU A 463 -5.35 4.56 36.76
CA GLU A 463 -4.12 5.37 36.77
C GLU A 463 -3.37 5.23 38.11
N GLU A 464 -4.09 5.17 39.23
CA GLU A 464 -3.52 4.89 40.56
C GLU A 464 -2.91 3.47 40.61
N GLU A 465 -3.61 2.43 40.15
CA GLU A 465 -3.08 1.05 40.06
C GLU A 465 -1.86 0.95 39.13
N LYS A 466 -1.88 1.68 38.01
CA LYS A 466 -0.77 1.71 37.04
C LYS A 466 0.51 2.31 37.62
N GLU A 467 0.42 3.37 38.42
CA GLU A 467 1.60 3.95 39.06
C GLU A 467 2.15 3.00 40.16
N GLU A 468 1.29 2.30 40.90
CA GLU A 468 1.73 1.26 41.85
C GLU A 468 2.47 0.09 41.14
N LEU A 469 1.95 -0.37 40.00
CA LEU A 469 2.61 -1.39 39.17
C LEU A 469 3.93 -0.93 38.56
N LYS A 470 4.02 0.36 38.20
CA LYS A 470 5.23 0.99 37.68
C LYS A 470 6.32 1.08 38.74
N ASP A 471 5.98 1.39 39.99
CA ASP A 471 6.93 1.37 41.11
C ASP A 471 7.38 -0.05 41.46
N LYS A 472 6.48 -1.03 41.45
CA LYS A 472 6.83 -2.47 41.54
C LYS A 472 7.80 -2.87 40.43
N ASN A 473 7.57 -2.44 39.19
CA ASN A 473 8.48 -2.69 38.06
C ASN A 473 9.84 -1.99 38.23
N ASN A 474 9.88 -0.72 38.67
CA ASN A 474 11.13 -0.01 38.95
C ASN A 474 11.97 -0.72 40.03
N SER A 475 11.31 -1.23 41.09
CA SER A 475 11.95 -2.06 42.13
C SER A 475 12.53 -3.36 41.55
N LEU A 476 11.78 -4.06 40.69
CA LEU A 476 12.25 -5.26 39.98
C LEU A 476 13.44 -4.97 39.06
N GLN A 477 13.40 -3.90 38.27
CA GLN A 477 14.51 -3.47 37.40
C GLN A 477 15.77 -3.16 38.23
N ASN A 478 15.63 -2.53 39.39
CA ASN A 478 16.76 -2.30 40.30
C ASN A 478 17.35 -3.61 40.86
N ARG A 479 16.52 -4.63 41.15
CA ARG A 479 17.02 -5.97 41.53
C ARG A 479 17.74 -6.66 40.37
N ILE A 480 17.19 -6.59 39.15
CA ILE A 480 17.80 -7.13 37.93
C ILE A 480 19.16 -6.46 37.66
N ASN A 481 19.26 -5.14 37.79
CA ASN A 481 20.51 -4.40 37.58
C ASN A 481 21.60 -4.78 38.60
N ARG A 482 21.24 -5.01 39.86
CA ARG A 482 22.18 -5.54 40.87
C ARG A 482 22.70 -6.93 40.49
N ILE A 483 21.83 -7.84 40.05
CA ILE A 483 22.19 -9.18 39.59
C ILE A 483 23.11 -9.10 38.36
N ASN A 484 22.76 -8.27 37.38
CA ASN A 484 23.54 -8.09 36.15
C ASN A 484 24.92 -7.48 36.40
N ASN A 485 25.06 -6.55 37.36
CA ASN A 485 26.36 -5.98 37.73
C ASN A 485 27.27 -7.01 38.42
N ASN A 486 26.72 -7.82 39.33
CA ASN A 486 27.45 -8.95 39.92
C ASN A 486 27.89 -9.96 38.85
N TYR A 487 27.02 -10.26 37.87
CA TYR A 487 27.35 -11.13 36.74
C TYR A 487 28.40 -10.51 35.81
N ARG A 488 28.39 -9.18 35.60
CA ARG A 488 29.39 -8.47 34.78
C ARG A 488 30.78 -8.47 35.41
N GLN A 489 30.90 -8.26 36.72
CA GLN A 489 32.19 -8.36 37.40
C GLN A 489 32.80 -9.76 37.26
N ASN A 490 31.96 -10.81 37.34
CA ASN A 490 32.39 -12.20 37.15
C ASN A 490 32.75 -12.57 35.70
N ARG A 491 32.38 -11.75 34.69
CA ARG A 491 32.62 -12.05 33.25
C ARG A 491 33.87 -11.37 32.67
N ASN A 492 34.53 -10.46 33.40
CA ASN A 492 35.74 -9.82 32.90
C ASN A 492 36.99 -10.71 32.97
N ASN A 493 36.88 -11.90 33.58
CA ASN A 493 37.86 -12.98 33.46
C ASN A 493 37.32 -14.06 32.51
N GLU A 494 38.01 -14.24 31.37
CA GLU A 494 37.84 -15.30 30.37
C GLU A 494 36.54 -15.39 29.57
N SER A 495 36.66 -15.22 28.23
CA SER A 495 36.19 -16.25 27.28
C SER A 495 36.65 -15.95 25.85
N LYS A 496 37.58 -16.76 25.31
CA LYS A 496 37.59 -17.07 23.87
C LYS A 496 36.49 -18.12 23.62
N GLU A 497 35.81 -18.05 22.50
CA GLU A 497 34.79 -19.05 22.16
C GLU A 497 35.45 -20.33 21.61
N TYR A 498 35.09 -21.48 22.18
CA TYR A 498 35.62 -22.79 21.80
C TYR A 498 34.48 -23.76 21.43
N THR A 499 34.58 -24.40 20.26
CA THR A 499 33.69 -25.51 19.92
C THR A 499 33.93 -26.69 20.86
N THR A 500 32.86 -27.32 21.33
CA THR A 500 32.92 -28.48 22.22
C THR A 500 32.89 -29.77 21.43
N TYR A 501 33.92 -30.59 21.61
CA TYR A 501 34.07 -31.90 21.02
C TYR A 501 34.15 -32.98 22.10
N ILE A 502 33.76 -34.19 21.73
CA ILE A 502 34.00 -35.41 22.52
C ILE A 502 34.68 -36.43 21.60
N ASN A 503 35.82 -36.94 22.02
CA ASN A 503 36.43 -38.13 21.44
C ASN A 503 35.81 -39.35 22.12
N PHE A 504 35.09 -40.18 21.38
CA PHE A 504 34.67 -41.50 21.82
C PHE A 504 35.77 -42.51 21.49
N CYS A 505 36.40 -43.08 22.51
CA CYS A 505 37.49 -44.04 22.38
C CYS A 505 37.04 -45.45 22.75
N ASN A 506 37.34 -46.44 21.91
CA ASN A 506 37.10 -47.85 22.23
C ASN A 506 38.36 -48.44 22.90
N LYS A 507 38.27 -48.74 24.19
CA LYS A 507 39.30 -49.43 24.99
C LYS A 507 38.82 -50.80 25.51
N THR A 508 37.71 -51.29 24.97
CA THR A 508 37.16 -52.62 25.25
C THR A 508 37.91 -53.70 24.45
N SER A 509 37.67 -54.97 24.75
CA SER A 509 38.12 -56.09 23.93
C SER A 509 37.25 -56.36 22.69
N HIS A 510 36.31 -55.48 22.34
CA HIS A 510 35.39 -55.66 21.20
C HIS A 510 35.85 -54.88 19.96
N ASP A 511 35.80 -55.54 18.81
CA ASP A 511 36.23 -55.01 17.50
C ASP A 511 35.63 -53.65 17.15
N LYS A 512 34.35 -53.42 17.52
CA LYS A 512 33.61 -52.20 17.19
C LYS A 512 32.56 -51.85 18.24
N ILE A 513 32.49 -50.56 18.57
CA ILE A 513 31.40 -49.97 19.36
C ILE A 513 30.55 -49.07 18.48
N TYR A 514 29.24 -49.21 18.63
CA TYR A 514 28.23 -48.30 18.10
C TYR A 514 27.84 -47.36 19.23
N ALA A 515 28.26 -46.09 19.16
CA ALA A 515 28.06 -45.11 20.20
C ALA A 515 26.96 -44.10 19.86
N ALA A 516 26.22 -43.68 20.88
CA ALA A 516 25.19 -42.64 20.82
C ALA A 516 25.48 -41.55 21.86
N LEU A 517 25.16 -40.31 21.47
CA LEU A 517 25.38 -39.09 22.23
C LEU A 517 24.07 -38.33 22.39
N THR A 518 23.70 -37.98 23.61
CA THR A 518 22.55 -37.13 23.91
C THR A 518 22.99 -35.86 24.63
N TYR A 519 22.49 -34.72 24.20
CA TYR A 519 22.81 -33.41 24.80
C TYR A 519 21.59 -32.49 24.74
N ARG A 520 21.56 -31.48 25.63
CA ARG A 520 20.42 -30.56 25.74
C ARG A 520 20.68 -29.30 24.94
N ASN A 521 19.70 -28.82 24.19
CA ASN A 521 19.72 -27.46 23.65
C ASN A 521 18.45 -26.69 24.07
N GLU A 522 18.26 -25.49 23.52
CA GLU A 522 17.11 -24.61 23.79
C GLU A 522 15.74 -25.30 23.57
N ASN A 523 15.68 -26.31 22.69
CA ASN A 523 14.45 -27.00 22.30
C ASN A 523 14.22 -28.35 23.02
N GLY A 524 15.15 -28.79 23.88
CA GLY A 524 15.07 -30.04 24.65
C GLY A 524 16.31 -30.94 24.53
N PHE A 525 16.19 -32.20 24.92
CA PHE A 525 17.25 -33.19 24.72
C PHE A 525 17.24 -33.73 23.28
N ILE A 526 18.42 -33.92 22.70
CA ILE A 526 18.61 -34.45 21.35
C ILE A 526 19.56 -35.64 21.41
N SER A 527 19.07 -36.83 21.07
CA SER A 527 19.90 -38.04 20.90
C SER A 527 20.40 -38.15 19.47
N LYS A 528 21.67 -38.49 19.27
CA LYS A 528 22.29 -38.76 17.96
C LYS A 528 23.15 -40.01 18.00
N GLY A 529 23.15 -40.76 16.91
CA GLY A 529 23.95 -41.96 16.70
C GLY A 529 23.71 -42.51 15.29
N TRP A 530 24.29 -43.63 14.88
CA TRP A 530 25.42 -44.30 15.51
C TRP A 530 26.74 -43.65 15.06
N TYR A 531 27.67 -43.54 16.00
CA TYR A 531 29.07 -43.23 15.75
C TYR A 531 29.86 -44.52 15.91
N HIS A 532 30.53 -44.97 14.86
CA HIS A 532 31.29 -46.22 14.87
C HIS A 532 32.71 -45.96 15.36
N VAL A 533 33.18 -46.74 16.34
CA VAL A 533 34.53 -46.65 16.90
C VAL A 533 35.17 -48.03 16.84
N GLU A 534 36.19 -48.20 15.99
CA GLU A 534 36.97 -49.44 15.88
C GLU A 534 37.81 -49.66 17.14
N SER A 535 38.19 -50.92 17.42
CA SER A 535 39.02 -51.28 18.58
C SER A 535 40.34 -50.51 18.64
N GLY A 536 40.64 -49.95 19.81
CA GLY A 536 41.83 -49.12 20.05
C GLY A 536 41.69 -47.66 19.61
N GLU A 537 40.82 -47.34 18.66
CA GLU A 537 40.68 -46.01 18.05
C GLU A 537 39.83 -45.02 18.86
N CYS A 538 39.82 -43.76 18.41
CA CYS A 538 38.99 -42.68 18.95
C CYS A 538 38.33 -41.86 17.83
N SER A 539 37.01 -41.70 17.87
CA SER A 539 36.25 -40.89 16.91
C SER A 539 35.84 -39.55 17.52
N LYS A 540 36.21 -38.43 16.85
CA LYS A 540 35.91 -37.06 17.30
C LYS A 540 34.51 -36.62 16.86
N ILE A 541 33.68 -36.22 17.82
CA ILE A 541 32.27 -35.85 17.63
C ILE A 541 32.05 -34.42 18.12
N THR A 542 31.33 -33.62 17.35
CA THR A 542 30.97 -32.24 17.71
C THR A 542 29.66 -32.19 18.50
N VAL A 543 29.64 -31.48 19.63
CA VAL A 543 28.45 -31.28 20.46
C VAL A 543 27.73 -29.98 20.06
N ALA A 544 28.30 -28.83 20.44
CA ALA A 544 27.89 -27.48 20.06
C ALA A 544 29.02 -26.46 20.33
N GLN A 545 28.84 -25.19 19.94
CA GLN A 545 29.72 -24.09 20.32
C GLN A 545 29.55 -23.76 21.81
N ASN A 546 30.66 -23.53 22.52
CA ASN A 546 30.69 -23.15 23.95
C ASN A 546 29.85 -24.04 24.89
N TYR A 547 29.64 -25.31 24.53
CA TYR A 547 28.80 -26.21 25.30
C TYR A 547 29.45 -26.53 26.66
N ARG A 548 28.75 -26.15 27.74
CA ARG A 548 29.17 -26.41 29.13
C ARG A 548 27.97 -26.91 29.92
N ASP A 549 27.65 -28.19 29.72
CA ASP A 549 26.70 -28.95 30.53
C ASP A 549 27.06 -30.43 30.40
N ASN A 550 26.18 -31.29 30.88
CA ASN A 550 26.27 -32.72 30.79
C ASN A 550 25.77 -33.18 29.42
N VAL A 551 26.53 -34.08 28.82
CA VAL A 551 26.03 -34.98 27.78
C VAL A 551 25.74 -36.33 28.41
N TYR A 552 25.11 -37.21 27.64
CA TYR A 552 24.80 -38.58 28.05
C TYR A 552 25.29 -39.51 26.94
N VAL A 553 26.08 -40.50 27.32
CA VAL A 553 26.78 -41.39 26.39
C VAL A 553 26.30 -42.83 26.58
N TYR A 554 26.11 -43.51 25.46
CA TYR A 554 25.76 -44.92 25.40
C TYR A 554 26.59 -45.59 24.30
N GLY A 555 26.97 -46.85 24.52
CA GLY A 555 27.63 -47.68 23.51
C GLY A 555 27.00 -49.06 23.48
N MET A 556 27.06 -49.73 22.33
CA MET A 556 26.70 -51.14 22.23
C MET A 556 27.56 -51.86 21.20
N ASP A 557 27.67 -53.18 21.34
CA ASP A 557 28.34 -54.03 20.34
C ASP A 557 27.42 -54.34 19.16
N ASN A 558 27.95 -55.02 18.13
CA ASN A 558 27.14 -55.46 17.01
C ASN A 558 26.08 -56.46 17.52
N ARG A 559 24.79 -56.12 17.33
CA ARG A 559 23.58 -56.80 17.86
C ARG A 559 23.19 -56.47 19.31
N GLY A 560 23.89 -55.56 20.00
CA GLY A 560 23.47 -55.03 21.32
C GLY A 560 23.43 -56.07 22.44
N LYS A 561 24.30 -57.07 22.38
CA LYS A 561 24.48 -58.07 23.45
C LYS A 561 25.25 -57.49 24.63
N HIS A 562 26.18 -56.57 24.36
CA HIS A 562 26.91 -55.80 25.36
C HIS A 562 26.56 -54.31 25.19
N GLU A 563 26.31 -53.64 26.30
CA GLU A 563 25.84 -52.25 26.36
C GLU A 563 26.71 -51.50 27.39
N TRP A 564 27.40 -50.45 26.94
CA TRP A 564 28.23 -49.56 27.75
C TRP A 564 27.56 -48.21 28.01
N GLY A 565 28.00 -47.53 29.07
CA GLY A 565 27.44 -46.22 29.42
C GLY A 565 26.02 -46.32 29.96
N LYS A 566 25.72 -47.29 30.82
CA LYS A 566 24.43 -47.36 31.54
C LYS A 566 24.43 -46.37 32.71
N GLY A 567 23.59 -45.34 32.61
CA GLY A 567 23.40 -44.34 33.67
C GLY A 567 22.00 -44.34 34.29
N LYS A 568 21.63 -43.23 34.94
CA LYS A 568 20.31 -43.05 35.57
C LYS A 568 19.27 -42.42 34.63
N ASP A 569 19.73 -41.57 33.72
CA ASP A 569 18.90 -40.82 32.78
C ASP A 569 18.65 -41.66 31.52
N SER A 570 17.42 -41.65 30.99
CA SER A 570 17.04 -42.50 29.84
C SER A 570 16.44 -41.71 28.67
N PHE A 571 16.88 -42.07 27.47
CA PHE A 571 16.56 -41.35 26.24
C PHE A 571 16.24 -42.32 25.10
N CYS A 572 15.48 -41.83 24.13
CA CYS A 572 15.16 -42.57 22.92
C CYS A 572 16.35 -42.64 21.95
N ILE A 573 16.56 -43.81 21.34
CA ILE A 573 17.51 -44.08 20.25
C ILE A 573 16.84 -44.93 19.17
N ASN A 574 17.39 -44.95 17.95
CA ASN A 574 17.06 -45.96 16.93
C ASN A 574 18.10 -47.10 17.01
N LEU A 575 17.65 -48.35 17.04
CA LEU A 575 18.49 -49.54 17.17
C LEU A 575 19.19 -49.94 15.87
N VAL A 576 18.67 -49.52 14.71
CA VAL A 576 19.09 -50.00 13.38
C VAL A 576 19.80 -48.89 12.60
N ASP A 577 19.13 -47.75 12.41
CA ASP A 577 19.60 -46.70 11.50
C ASP A 577 20.40 -45.62 12.21
N LYS A 578 21.17 -44.84 11.43
CA LYS A 578 21.74 -43.58 11.91
C LYS A 578 20.61 -42.57 12.14
N PHE A 579 20.54 -41.98 13.33
CA PHE A 579 19.41 -41.21 13.83
C PHE A 579 19.78 -39.83 14.40
N THR A 580 18.76 -38.97 14.46
CA THR A 580 18.74 -37.77 15.30
C THR A 580 17.31 -37.61 15.82
N ILE A 581 17.11 -37.77 17.13
CA ILE A 581 15.79 -37.73 17.78
C ILE A 581 15.72 -36.50 18.68
N TYR A 582 14.76 -35.62 18.43
CA TYR A 582 14.51 -34.42 19.22
C TYR A 582 13.54 -34.69 20.37
N LYS A 583 13.69 -33.96 21.48
CA LYS A 583 12.94 -34.19 22.73
C LYS A 583 13.03 -35.66 23.17
N SER A 584 14.22 -36.23 23.06
CA SER A 584 14.46 -37.67 23.22
C SER A 584 14.21 -38.20 24.64
N ASP A 585 14.09 -37.30 25.62
CA ASP A 585 13.57 -37.55 26.96
C ASP A 585 12.06 -37.85 26.95
N LYS A 586 11.28 -37.14 26.13
CA LYS A 586 9.79 -37.11 26.16
C LYS A 586 9.09 -37.91 25.07
N VAL A 587 9.73 -38.20 23.94
CA VAL A 587 9.11 -39.03 22.89
C VAL A 587 8.83 -40.44 23.40
N SER A 588 7.73 -41.05 22.95
CA SER A 588 7.27 -42.34 23.45
C SER A 588 8.11 -43.55 23.01
N CYS A 589 8.98 -43.40 21.99
CA CYS A 589 9.74 -44.48 21.36
C CYS A 589 8.85 -45.57 20.70
N ASN A 590 7.79 -45.16 20.02
CA ASN A 590 6.77 -46.08 19.48
C ASN A 590 7.08 -46.65 18.08
N ASP A 591 8.11 -46.17 17.39
CA ASP A 591 8.50 -46.74 16.10
C ASP A 591 9.16 -48.12 16.31
N SER A 592 8.95 -49.07 15.40
CA SER A 592 9.40 -50.47 15.53
C SER A 592 10.89 -50.66 15.79
N ASN A 593 11.72 -49.68 15.41
CA ASN A 593 13.18 -49.70 15.59
C ASN A 593 13.65 -48.76 16.72
N GLN A 594 12.78 -48.15 17.52
CA GLN A 594 13.17 -47.28 18.63
C GLN A 594 13.18 -48.00 19.99
N LYS A 595 14.17 -47.67 20.83
CA LYS A 595 14.29 -48.16 22.21
C LYS A 595 14.63 -47.00 23.13
N ARG A 596 14.07 -47.00 24.33
CA ARG A 596 14.53 -46.14 25.43
C ARG A 596 15.70 -46.83 26.14
N VAL A 597 16.85 -46.19 26.17
CA VAL A 597 18.07 -46.71 26.82
C VAL A 597 18.54 -45.76 27.91
N SER A 598 19.08 -46.32 28.99
CA SER A 598 19.71 -45.54 30.06
C SER A 598 21.15 -45.19 29.68
N MET A 599 21.52 -43.92 29.78
CA MET A 599 22.76 -43.35 29.26
C MET A 599 23.60 -42.72 30.38
N SER A 600 24.92 -42.87 30.33
CA SER A 600 25.84 -42.37 31.35
C SER A 600 26.07 -40.88 31.19
N LYS A 601 25.80 -40.15 32.27
CA LYS A 601 26.02 -38.71 32.37
C LYS A 601 27.52 -38.39 32.39
N PHE A 602 27.96 -37.51 31.49
CA PHE A 602 29.33 -37.06 31.35
C PHE A 602 29.38 -35.53 31.22
N SER A 603 29.99 -34.87 32.20
CA SER A 603 30.17 -33.40 32.20
C SER A 603 31.22 -33.00 31.17
N VAL A 604 30.92 -32.04 30.30
CA VAL A 604 31.87 -31.52 29.30
C VAL A 604 32.04 -30.01 29.40
N SER A 605 33.20 -29.54 28.97
CA SER A 605 33.52 -28.12 28.87
C SER A 605 33.97 -27.74 27.45
N PRO A 606 33.96 -26.44 27.08
CA PRO A 606 34.42 -25.97 25.78
C PRO A 606 35.87 -26.40 25.49
N GLY A 607 36.10 -26.97 24.31
CA GLY A 607 37.36 -27.66 23.97
C GLY A 607 37.14 -29.12 23.57
N THR A 608 38.18 -29.95 23.68
CA THR A 608 38.11 -31.39 23.38
C THR A 608 38.05 -32.20 24.67
N ASN A 609 36.95 -32.92 24.86
CA ASN A 609 36.73 -33.85 25.96
C ASN A 609 36.94 -35.29 25.43
N THR A 610 37.17 -36.27 26.31
CA THR A 610 37.34 -37.68 25.91
C THR A 610 36.49 -38.57 26.79
N TRP A 611 35.74 -39.48 26.18
CA TRP A 611 35.03 -40.57 26.84
C TRP A 611 35.57 -41.89 26.30
N SER A 612 36.01 -42.77 27.19
CA SER A 612 36.49 -44.10 26.85
C SER A 612 35.47 -45.16 27.26
N PHE A 613 35.16 -46.07 26.35
CA PHE A 613 34.46 -47.32 26.66
C PHE A 613 35.48 -48.36 27.12
N TYR A 614 35.21 -49.05 28.22
CA TYR A 614 36.07 -50.05 28.87
C TYR A 614 35.35 -51.40 28.95
#